data_AF-W7K8K2-F1
#
_entry.id   AF-W7K8K2-F1
#
_cell.length_a   1.000
_cell.length_b   1.000
_cell.length_c   1.000
_cell.angle_alpha   90.00
_cell.angle_beta   90.00
_cell.angle_gamma   90.00
#
_symmetry.space_group_name_H-M   'P 1'
#
loop_
_entity.id
_entity.type
_entity.pdbx_description
1 polymer ?
#
loop_
_entity_poly.entity_id
_entity_poly.type
_entity_poly.pdbx_seq_one_letter_code
_entity_poly.pdbx_strand_id
1 'polypeptide(L)'
;MLSNVIEGFRNTFSNHEKKNKMKAHSCRTLNCTEQGIKPHNLRRAAKEYTPDEIRNIMCTFDKTVSKNVMYDTYYKLHDYQRKKFLRMVDEIWEFTITFAKENKISENYRSKYFWECNNILQSNLTKMDNDDKGNFDKFLESQPDPCPTQEFVTFMDNKIKLWDEFMPKKKNDLMLILKERLQRY
;
A
#
# COMPACT_ATOMS: atom_id res chain seq x y z
N MET A 1 5.95 34.42 5.52
CA MET A 1 5.53 34.27 4.11
C MET A 1 5.21 32.81 3.81
N LEU A 2 3.99 32.35 4.10
CA LEU A 2 3.51 30.98 3.80
C LEU A 2 2.08 31.01 3.24
N SER A 3 1.78 31.99 2.38
CA SER A 3 0.40 32.29 1.98
C SER A 3 -0.06 31.68 0.64
N ASN A 4 0.80 31.03 -0.16
CA ASN A 4 0.49 30.85 -1.59
C ASN A 4 0.38 29.39 -2.08
N VAL A 5 0.02 28.42 -1.24
CA VAL A 5 -0.13 27.01 -1.69
C VAL A 5 -1.57 26.47 -1.55
N ILE A 6 -2.51 27.23 -1.00
CA ILE A 6 -3.88 26.74 -0.73
C ILE A 6 -4.89 27.14 -1.83
N GLU A 7 -4.52 27.99 -2.78
CA GLU A 7 -5.47 28.61 -3.71
C GLU A 7 -5.80 27.79 -4.98
N GLY A 8 -5.32 26.53 -5.07
CA GLY A 8 -5.46 25.71 -6.27
C GLY A 8 -6.65 24.73 -6.33
N PHE A 9 -7.41 24.49 -5.26
CA PHE A 9 -8.36 23.37 -5.21
C PHE A 9 -9.81 23.74 -4.85
N ARG A 10 -10.19 25.01 -4.94
CA ARG A 10 -11.51 25.45 -4.43
C ARG A 10 -12.68 25.42 -5.43
N ASN A 11 -12.47 25.07 -6.70
CA ASN A 11 -13.55 25.12 -7.69
C ASN A 11 -13.69 23.80 -8.45
N THR A 12 -14.57 22.92 -7.97
CA THR A 12 -15.46 22.06 -8.80
C THR A 12 -16.32 21.14 -7.92
N PHE A 13 -17.26 21.71 -7.16
CA PHE A 13 -18.48 20.97 -6.81
C PHE A 13 -19.65 21.96 -6.82
N SER A 14 -20.17 22.21 -8.02
CA SER A 14 -21.47 22.86 -8.19
C SER A 14 -22.56 21.81 -8.00
N ASN A 15 -23.46 22.10 -7.07
CA ASN A 15 -24.67 21.33 -6.76
C ASN A 15 -25.55 21.15 -8.00
N HIS A 16 -26.04 19.93 -8.20
CA HIS A 16 -27.36 19.75 -8.78
C HIS A 16 -28.14 18.71 -7.98
N GLU A 17 -29.00 19.21 -7.09
CA GLU A 17 -30.07 18.44 -6.47
C GLU A 17 -31.02 17.92 -7.55
N LYS A 18 -31.38 16.64 -7.48
CA LYS A 18 -32.71 16.15 -7.87
C LYS A 18 -33.19 15.11 -6.86
N LYS A 19 -34.20 15.54 -6.10
CA LYS A 19 -35.07 14.73 -5.22
C LYS A 19 -35.65 13.53 -5.96
N ASN A 20 -35.70 12.35 -5.31
CA ASN A 20 -36.90 11.50 -5.38
C ASN A 20 -36.96 10.42 -4.27
N LYS A 21 -37.93 10.66 -3.37
CA LYS A 21 -38.88 9.76 -2.68
C LYS A 21 -38.41 8.44 -2.04
N MET A 22 -38.64 8.40 -0.73
CA MET A 22 -38.74 7.23 0.16
C MET A 22 -39.50 6.04 -0.47
N LYS A 23 -38.96 4.84 -0.26
CA LYS A 23 -39.74 3.64 0.07
C LYS A 23 -38.97 2.84 1.13
N ALA A 24 -39.52 2.83 2.35
CA ALA A 24 -39.18 1.84 3.37
C ALA A 24 -39.75 0.50 2.93
N HIS A 25 -38.96 -0.58 2.94
CA HIS A 25 -39.49 -1.93 3.10
C HIS A 25 -38.45 -2.91 3.63
N SER A 26 -38.84 -3.53 4.75
CA SER A 26 -38.56 -4.90 5.19
C SER A 26 -37.14 -5.22 5.67
N CYS A 27 -37.02 -5.17 7.01
CA CYS A 27 -36.08 -5.94 7.80
C CYS A 27 -36.26 -7.43 7.44
N ARG A 28 -35.29 -8.02 6.73
CA ARG A 28 -35.26 -9.45 6.45
C ARG A 28 -34.51 -10.14 7.58
N THR A 29 -35.29 -10.81 8.42
CA THR A 29 -34.89 -11.67 9.52
C THR A 29 -33.79 -12.65 9.05
N LEU A 30 -32.65 -12.64 9.74
CA LEU A 30 -31.62 -13.67 9.62
C LEU A 30 -32.16 -14.94 10.26
N ASN A 31 -32.55 -15.93 9.43
CA ASN A 31 -32.80 -17.28 9.91
C ASN A 31 -31.44 -17.93 10.20
N CYS A 32 -31.02 -17.89 11.47
CA CYS A 32 -29.95 -18.76 11.97
C CYS A 32 -30.47 -20.20 12.02
N THR A 33 -30.09 -21.00 11.03
CA THR A 33 -30.15 -22.46 11.15
C THR A 33 -28.81 -22.99 11.63
N GLU A 34 -28.83 -23.73 12.74
CA GLU A 34 -27.74 -24.52 13.30
C GLU A 34 -27.29 -25.63 12.33
N GLN A 35 -26.55 -25.26 11.30
CA GLN A 35 -25.63 -26.18 10.64
C GLN A 35 -24.37 -25.39 10.35
N GLY A 36 -23.28 -25.79 11.02
CA GLY A 36 -22.00 -25.10 10.97
C GLY A 36 -21.65 -24.69 9.55
N ILE A 37 -21.33 -23.40 9.40
CA ILE A 37 -20.75 -22.85 8.18
C ILE A 37 -19.47 -23.65 7.93
N LYS A 38 -19.54 -24.68 7.07
CA LYS A 38 -18.35 -25.27 6.48
C LYS A 38 -17.69 -24.13 5.70
N PRO A 39 -16.45 -23.74 6.01
CA PRO A 39 -15.77 -22.69 5.27
C PRO A 39 -15.38 -23.27 3.91
N HIS A 40 -16.34 -23.40 3.01
CA HIS A 40 -16.06 -23.72 1.63
C HIS A 40 -15.43 -22.49 1.01
N ASN A 41 -14.14 -22.63 0.68
CA ASN A 41 -13.28 -21.66 0.01
C ASN A 41 -12.70 -20.54 0.89
N LEU A 42 -11.98 -20.93 1.96
CA LEU A 42 -10.75 -20.22 2.30
C LEU A 42 -9.80 -20.37 1.10
N ARG A 43 -9.92 -19.44 0.14
CA ARG A 43 -8.95 -19.24 -0.94
C ARG A 43 -7.58 -19.27 -0.28
N ARG A 44 -6.77 -20.32 -0.54
CA ARG A 44 -5.39 -20.38 -0.03
C ARG A 44 -4.78 -19.01 -0.31
N ALA A 45 -4.34 -18.32 0.74
CA ALA A 45 -3.67 -17.04 0.58
C ALA A 45 -2.56 -17.25 -0.46
N ALA A 46 -2.56 -16.41 -1.51
CA ALA A 46 -1.56 -16.51 -2.54
C ALA A 46 -0.18 -16.47 -1.86
N LYS A 47 0.70 -17.42 -2.21
CA LYS A 47 2.03 -17.52 -1.61
C LYS A 47 2.70 -16.15 -1.68
N GLU A 48 3.16 -15.67 -0.53
CA GLU A 48 3.96 -14.45 -0.46
C GLU A 48 5.42 -14.82 -0.66
N TYR A 49 6.19 -13.91 -1.27
CA TYR A 49 7.62 -14.09 -1.49
C TYR A 49 8.33 -12.98 -0.72
N THR A 50 8.64 -13.27 0.53
CA THR A 50 9.41 -12.40 1.42
C THR A 50 10.83 -12.17 0.88
N PRO A 51 11.56 -11.14 1.35
CA PRO A 51 12.94 -10.91 0.95
C PRO A 51 13.84 -12.14 1.13
N ASP A 52 13.66 -12.90 2.22
CA ASP A 52 14.44 -14.10 2.49
C ASP A 52 14.07 -15.25 1.54
N GLU A 53 12.79 -15.41 1.20
CA GLU A 53 12.36 -16.38 0.17
C GLU A 53 12.91 -16.01 -1.21
N ILE A 54 12.97 -14.72 -1.55
CA ILE A 54 13.57 -14.22 -2.79
C ILE A 54 15.07 -14.48 -2.80
N ARG A 55 15.79 -14.19 -1.70
CA ARG A 55 17.21 -14.52 -1.57
C ARG A 55 17.46 -16.02 -1.71
N ASN A 56 16.64 -16.86 -1.10
CA ASN A 56 16.73 -18.31 -1.25
C ASN A 56 16.54 -18.76 -2.71
N ILE A 57 15.59 -18.15 -3.44
CA ILE A 57 15.43 -18.40 -4.88
C ILE A 57 16.72 -18.01 -5.62
N MET A 58 17.27 -16.82 -5.36
CA MET A 58 18.46 -16.33 -6.03
C MET A 58 19.71 -17.17 -5.75
N CYS A 59 19.83 -17.79 -4.56
CA CYS A 59 20.90 -18.73 -4.24
C CYS A 59 20.91 -20.00 -5.10
N THR A 60 19.79 -20.31 -5.77
CA THR A 60 19.69 -21.48 -6.67
C THR A 60 20.07 -21.16 -8.12
N PHE A 61 20.36 -19.91 -8.44
CA PHE A 61 20.72 -19.51 -9.79
C PHE A 61 22.12 -20.04 -10.16
N ASP A 62 22.29 -20.37 -11.44
CA ASP A 62 23.59 -20.70 -12.03
C ASP A 62 24.48 -19.45 -12.11
N LYS A 63 25.58 -19.51 -12.88
CA LYS A 63 26.48 -18.35 -13.10
C LYS A 63 25.80 -17.18 -13.81
N THR A 64 24.73 -17.44 -14.56
CA THR A 64 23.97 -16.43 -15.29
C THR A 64 22.46 -16.67 -15.16
N VAL A 65 21.67 -15.61 -15.34
CA VAL A 65 20.21 -15.59 -15.20
C VAL A 65 19.59 -15.00 -16.46
N SER A 66 18.59 -15.69 -17.02
CA SER A 66 17.84 -15.16 -18.17
C SER A 66 16.92 -14.01 -17.77
N LYS A 67 16.60 -13.12 -18.71
CA LYS A 67 15.64 -12.03 -18.48
C LYS A 67 14.29 -12.50 -17.95
N ASN A 68 13.78 -13.64 -18.44
CA ASN A 68 12.52 -14.20 -17.96
C ASN A 68 12.53 -14.54 -16.46
N VAL A 69 13.63 -15.14 -15.98
CA VAL A 69 13.79 -15.46 -14.56
C VAL A 69 13.96 -14.19 -13.73
N MET A 70 14.66 -13.18 -14.26
CA MET A 70 14.78 -11.87 -13.60
C MET A 70 13.42 -11.20 -13.44
N TYR A 71 12.60 -11.18 -14.50
CA TYR A 71 11.23 -10.64 -14.46
C TYR A 71 10.35 -11.33 -13.41
N ASP A 72 10.31 -12.66 -13.43
CA ASP A 72 9.51 -13.45 -12.48
C ASP A 72 9.94 -13.19 -11.03
N THR A 73 11.25 -13.18 -10.76
CA THR A 73 11.79 -12.94 -9.42
C THR A 73 11.52 -11.52 -8.94
N TYR A 74 11.68 -10.52 -9.82
CA TYR A 74 11.39 -9.12 -9.51
C TYR A 74 9.92 -8.93 -9.13
N TYR A 75 8.98 -9.44 -9.94
CA TYR A 75 7.55 -9.24 -9.70
C TYR A 75 7.04 -10.00 -8.48
N LYS A 76 7.62 -11.15 -8.13
CA LYS A 76 7.34 -11.85 -6.86
C LYS A 76 7.66 -10.97 -5.64
N LEU A 77 8.83 -10.31 -5.64
CA LEU A 77 9.20 -9.39 -4.57
C LEU A 77 8.32 -8.13 -4.59
N HIS A 78 8.04 -7.58 -5.78
CA HIS A 78 7.23 -6.39 -5.97
C HIS A 78 5.82 -6.56 -5.39
N ASP A 79 5.17 -7.69 -5.64
CA ASP A 79 3.85 -8.01 -5.09
C ASP A 79 3.86 -8.08 -3.56
N TYR A 80 4.89 -8.68 -2.97
CA TYR A 80 5.07 -8.69 -1.51
C TYR A 80 5.18 -7.26 -0.96
N GLN A 81 6.01 -6.42 -1.58
CA GLN A 81 6.21 -5.04 -1.16
C GLN A 81 4.92 -4.21 -1.23
N ARG A 82 4.13 -4.36 -2.30
CA ARG A 82 2.80 -3.73 -2.42
C ARG A 82 1.86 -4.17 -1.31
N LYS A 83 1.82 -5.47 -0.99
CA LYS A 83 0.99 -6.00 0.12
C LYS A 83 1.45 -5.48 1.48
N LYS A 84 2.77 -5.38 1.69
CA LYS A 84 3.36 -4.79 2.92
C LYS A 84 2.93 -3.33 3.07
N PHE A 85 2.81 -2.59 1.96
CA PHE A 85 2.26 -1.25 1.98
C PHE A 85 0.80 -1.16 2.39
N LEU A 86 -0.07 -2.02 1.84
CA LEU A 86 -1.48 -2.02 2.22
C LEU A 86 -1.65 -2.31 3.72
N ARG A 87 -0.88 -3.28 4.26
CA ARG A 87 -0.86 -3.56 5.71
C ARG A 87 -0.43 -2.34 6.53
N MET A 88 0.57 -1.59 6.07
CA MET A 88 0.98 -0.36 6.74
C MET A 88 -0.13 0.71 6.75
N VAL A 89 -0.91 0.83 5.67
CA VAL A 89 -2.08 1.74 5.64
C VAL A 89 -3.12 1.32 6.68
N ASP A 90 -3.41 0.01 6.77
CA ASP A 90 -4.35 -0.53 7.75
C ASP A 90 -3.87 -0.28 9.20
N GLU A 91 -2.57 -0.46 9.48
CA GLU A 91 -1.98 -0.14 10.78
C GLU A 91 -2.14 1.34 11.15
N ILE A 92 -1.95 2.25 10.18
CA ILE A 92 -2.14 3.69 10.40
C ILE A 92 -3.62 3.98 10.67
N TRP A 93 -4.53 3.33 9.95
CA TRP A 93 -5.97 3.47 10.17
C TRP A 93 -6.37 3.06 11.60
N GLU A 94 -5.95 1.88 12.05
CA GLU A 94 -6.22 1.39 13.41
C GLU A 94 -5.62 2.30 14.49
N PHE A 95 -4.44 2.86 14.25
CA PHE A 95 -3.87 3.90 15.10
C PHE A 95 -4.81 5.11 15.21
N THR A 96 -5.36 5.61 14.10
CA THR A 96 -6.29 6.76 14.16
C THR A 96 -7.57 6.45 14.91
N ILE A 97 -8.10 5.22 14.81
CA ILE A 97 -9.30 4.79 15.54
C ILE A 97 -9.03 4.83 17.03
N THR A 98 -7.93 4.20 17.46
CA THR A 98 -7.54 4.11 18.87
C THR A 98 -7.31 5.51 19.45
N PHE A 99 -6.51 6.33 18.77
CA PHE A 99 -6.21 7.69 19.21
C PHE A 99 -7.48 8.56 19.32
N ALA A 100 -8.38 8.48 18.34
CA ALA A 100 -9.62 9.25 18.36
C ALA A 100 -10.55 8.84 19.51
N LYS A 101 -10.63 7.54 19.82
CA LYS A 101 -11.42 7.03 20.94
C LYS A 101 -10.92 7.57 22.28
N GLU A 102 -9.61 7.56 22.50
CA GLU A 102 -8.98 8.06 23.73
C GLU A 102 -9.19 9.57 23.91
N ASN A 103 -9.19 10.33 22.82
CA ASN A 103 -9.29 11.79 22.83
C ASN A 103 -10.70 12.31 22.53
N LYS A 104 -11.72 11.43 22.47
CA LYS A 104 -13.13 11.78 22.16
C LYS A 104 -13.29 12.59 20.87
N ILE A 105 -12.47 12.30 19.87
CA ILE A 105 -12.50 12.96 18.56
C ILE A 105 -13.64 12.36 17.72
N SER A 106 -14.43 13.21 17.07
CA SER A 106 -15.51 12.74 16.20
C SER A 106 -15.00 11.93 15.00
N GLU A 107 -15.78 10.94 14.57
CA GLU A 107 -15.44 10.11 13.42
C GLU A 107 -15.24 10.96 12.15
N ASN A 108 -16.09 11.96 11.91
CA ASN A 108 -15.99 12.84 10.75
C ASN A 108 -14.66 13.59 10.70
N TYR A 109 -14.21 14.12 11.83
CA TYR A 109 -12.93 14.82 11.92
C TYR A 109 -11.76 13.86 11.70
N ARG A 110 -11.79 12.68 12.34
CA ARG A 110 -10.77 11.64 12.19
C ARG A 110 -10.64 11.17 10.74
N SER A 111 -11.77 10.80 10.12
CA SER A 111 -11.82 10.29 8.76
C SER A 111 -11.30 11.31 7.76
N LYS A 112 -11.67 12.59 7.90
CA LYS A 112 -11.15 13.68 7.05
C LYS A 112 -9.62 13.70 7.05
N TYR A 113 -9.00 13.77 8.22
CA TYR A 113 -7.54 13.88 8.30
C TYR A 113 -6.81 12.59 7.94
N PHE A 114 -7.41 11.43 8.22
CA PHE A 114 -6.90 10.16 7.70
C PHE A 114 -6.82 10.17 6.18
N TRP A 115 -7.90 10.54 5.49
CA TRP A 115 -7.93 10.54 4.03
C TRP A 115 -6.97 11.56 3.42
N GLU A 116 -6.83 12.74 4.01
CA GLU A 116 -5.82 13.71 3.59
C GLU A 116 -4.40 13.14 3.68
N CYS A 117 -4.06 12.46 4.78
CA CYS A 117 -2.75 11.83 4.96
C CYS A 117 -2.56 10.59 4.06
N ASN A 118 -3.61 9.79 3.86
CA ASN A 118 -3.57 8.64 2.96
C ASN A 118 -3.33 9.08 1.52
N ASN A 119 -3.91 10.19 1.06
CA ASN A 119 -3.63 10.71 -0.28
C ASN A 119 -2.14 11.06 -0.48
N ILE A 120 -1.50 11.64 0.53
CA ILE A 120 -0.04 11.90 0.52
C ILE A 120 0.73 10.59 0.44
N LEU A 121 0.31 9.57 1.20
CA LEU A 121 0.95 8.26 1.20
C LEU A 121 0.84 7.54 -0.15
N GLN A 122 -0.35 7.55 -0.77
CA GLN A 122 -0.59 6.97 -2.08
C GLN A 122 0.24 7.66 -3.17
N SER A 123 0.36 8.99 -3.12
CA SER A 123 1.21 9.73 -4.04
C SER A 123 2.69 9.36 -3.92
N ASN A 124 3.20 9.27 -2.68
CA ASN A 124 4.58 8.84 -2.42
C ASN A 124 4.82 7.40 -2.89
N LEU A 125 3.87 6.49 -2.65
CA LEU A 125 3.98 5.11 -3.14
C LEU A 125 3.98 5.07 -4.66
N THR A 126 3.07 5.79 -5.32
CA THR A 126 2.99 5.79 -6.79
C THR A 126 4.30 6.25 -7.40
N LYS A 127 4.92 7.28 -6.82
CA LYS A 127 6.24 7.73 -7.23
C LYS A 127 7.30 6.64 -7.03
N MET A 128 7.37 6.03 -5.85
CA MET A 128 8.33 4.95 -5.55
C MET A 128 8.13 3.73 -6.47
N ASP A 129 6.88 3.34 -6.74
CA ASP A 129 6.52 2.22 -7.62
C ASP A 129 6.97 2.47 -9.06
N ASN A 130 6.78 3.69 -9.55
CA ASN A 130 7.20 4.10 -10.89
C ASN A 130 8.72 4.18 -11.00
N ASP A 131 9.39 4.78 -10.01
CA ASP A 131 10.85 4.88 -9.97
C ASP A 131 11.49 3.48 -9.91
N ASP A 132 10.93 2.59 -9.09
CA ASP A 132 11.38 1.20 -8.94
C ASP A 132 11.24 0.38 -10.23
N LYS A 133 10.09 0.46 -10.90
CA LYS A 133 9.87 -0.17 -12.21
C LYS A 133 10.80 0.40 -13.28
N GLY A 134 10.90 1.73 -13.36
CA GLY A 134 11.78 2.38 -14.32
C GLY A 134 13.27 2.04 -14.10
N ASN A 135 13.68 1.84 -12.84
CA ASN A 135 15.03 1.35 -12.54
C ASN A 135 15.24 -0.10 -12.97
N PHE A 136 14.22 -0.95 -12.83
CA PHE A 136 14.29 -2.32 -13.30
C PHE A 136 14.34 -2.42 -14.83
N ASP A 137 13.52 -1.64 -15.54
CA ASP A 137 13.54 -1.58 -17.00
C ASP A 137 14.93 -1.16 -17.52
N LYS A 138 15.50 -0.09 -16.93
CA LYS A 138 16.87 0.35 -17.25
C LYS A 138 17.92 -0.72 -16.95
N PHE A 139 17.78 -1.43 -15.83
CA PHE A 139 18.68 -2.52 -15.49
C PHE A 139 18.64 -3.61 -16.58
N LEU A 140 17.45 -4.05 -16.98
CA LEU A 140 17.26 -5.06 -18.01
C LEU A 140 17.79 -4.62 -19.39
N GLU A 141 17.67 -3.34 -19.74
CA GLU A 141 18.24 -2.78 -20.97
C GLU A 141 19.77 -2.76 -20.94
N SER A 142 20.36 -2.46 -19.77
CA SER A 142 21.81 -2.34 -19.61
C SER A 142 22.55 -3.68 -19.53
N GLN A 143 21.85 -4.77 -19.21
CA GLN A 143 22.45 -6.07 -18.95
C GLN A 143 22.32 -7.02 -20.15
N PRO A 144 23.33 -7.86 -20.41
CA PRO A 144 23.24 -8.91 -21.42
C PRO A 144 22.19 -9.97 -21.02
N ASP A 145 21.75 -10.76 -21.99
CA ASP A 145 20.89 -11.93 -21.75
C ASP A 145 21.63 -13.20 -22.24
N PRO A 146 22.04 -14.11 -21.34
CA PRO A 146 21.80 -14.11 -19.90
C PRO A 146 22.73 -13.17 -19.11
N CYS A 147 22.20 -12.57 -18.04
CA CYS A 147 22.90 -11.63 -17.16
C CYS A 147 23.76 -12.37 -16.12
N PRO A 148 24.95 -11.87 -15.74
CA PRO A 148 25.69 -12.44 -14.61
C PRO A 148 24.87 -12.40 -13.32
N THR A 149 24.75 -13.54 -12.64
CA THR A 149 23.91 -13.69 -11.44
C THR A 149 24.22 -12.66 -10.36
N GLN A 150 25.51 -12.35 -10.15
CA GLN A 150 25.95 -11.41 -9.13
C GLN A 150 25.39 -9.99 -9.34
N GLU A 151 25.27 -9.56 -10.60
CA GLU A 151 24.71 -8.25 -10.95
C GLU A 151 23.23 -8.18 -10.59
N PHE A 152 22.47 -9.22 -10.96
CA PHE A 152 21.05 -9.29 -10.64
C PHE A 152 20.77 -9.41 -9.14
N VAL A 153 21.55 -10.24 -8.43
CA VAL A 153 21.44 -10.36 -6.96
C VAL A 153 21.70 -9.02 -6.28
N THR A 154 22.74 -8.31 -6.72
CA THR A 154 23.10 -7.00 -6.17
C THR A 154 22.00 -5.97 -6.45
N PHE A 155 21.41 -5.98 -7.65
CA PHE A 155 20.24 -5.16 -7.97
C PHE A 155 19.05 -5.45 -7.03
N MET A 156 18.72 -6.72 -6.82
CA MET A 156 17.60 -7.15 -5.98
C MET A 156 17.81 -6.80 -4.50
N ASP A 157 19.02 -6.99 -3.96
CA ASP A 157 19.33 -6.61 -2.58
C ASP A 157 19.26 -5.09 -2.36
N ASN A 158 19.72 -4.29 -3.33
CA ASN A 158 19.56 -2.84 -3.28
C ASN A 158 18.09 -2.43 -3.29
N LYS A 159 17.26 -3.07 -4.13
CA LYS A 159 15.80 -2.88 -4.13
C LYS A 159 15.18 -3.22 -2.77
N ILE A 160 15.54 -4.37 -2.16
CA ILE A 160 15.05 -4.77 -0.84
C ILE A 160 15.37 -3.68 0.19
N LYS A 161 16.63 -3.26 0.24
CA LYS A 161 17.11 -2.23 1.18
C LYS A 161 16.36 -0.90 1.02
N LEU A 162 16.18 -0.43 -0.22
CA LEU A 162 15.46 0.81 -0.51
C LEU A 162 14.03 0.78 0.03
N TRP A 163 13.31 -0.34 -0.18
CA TRP A 163 11.95 -0.49 0.31
C TRP A 163 11.88 -0.65 1.84
N ASP A 164 12.83 -1.36 2.45
CA ASP A 164 12.88 -1.52 3.89
C ASP A 164 13.23 -0.23 4.64
N GLU A 165 13.96 0.70 4.01
CA GLU A 165 14.19 2.04 4.53
C GLU A 165 13.00 2.98 4.27
N PHE A 166 12.41 2.92 3.08
CA PHE A 166 11.30 3.80 2.67
C PHE A 166 10.05 3.59 3.53
N MET A 167 9.67 2.32 3.75
CA MET A 167 8.40 1.96 4.37
C MET A 167 8.26 2.48 5.82
N PRO A 168 9.16 2.18 6.76
CA PRO A 168 9.07 2.66 8.13
C PRO A 168 9.16 4.18 8.23
N LYS A 169 10.00 4.82 7.40
CA LYS A 169 10.13 6.27 7.38
C LYS A 169 8.80 6.93 7.01
N LYS A 170 8.16 6.48 5.93
CA LYS A 170 6.86 7.03 5.51
C LYS A 170 5.75 6.76 6.51
N LYS A 171 5.75 5.59 7.15
CA LYS A 171 4.84 5.31 8.27
C LYS A 171 4.97 6.35 9.38
N ASN A 172 6.20 6.56 9.86
CA ASN A 172 6.47 7.46 10.97
C ASN A 172 6.14 8.92 10.64
N ASP A 173 6.57 9.41 9.47
CA ASP A 173 6.29 10.77 9.01
C ASP A 173 4.77 11.05 9.00
N LEU A 174 3.98 10.09 8.52
CA LEU A 174 2.53 10.25 8.42
C LEU A 174 1.81 10.08 9.76
N MET A 175 2.25 9.14 10.59
CA MET A 175 1.72 9.00 11.95
C MET A 175 1.92 10.29 12.75
N LEU A 176 3.07 10.97 12.58
CA LEU A 176 3.33 12.26 13.20
C LEU A 176 2.37 13.35 12.68
N ILE A 177 2.24 13.50 11.35
CA ILE A 177 1.32 14.46 10.74
C ILE A 177 -0.13 14.22 11.19
N LEU A 178 -0.55 12.94 11.24
CA LEU A 178 -1.88 12.56 11.71
C LEU A 178 -2.10 12.93 13.16
N LYS A 179 -1.15 12.60 14.04
CA LYS A 179 -1.23 12.93 15.46
C LYS A 179 -1.34 14.44 15.68
N GLU A 180 -0.50 15.24 15.03
CA GLU A 180 -0.52 16.70 15.14
C GLU A 180 -1.84 17.31 14.67
N ARG A 181 -2.47 16.74 13.64
CA ARG A 181 -3.77 17.22 13.13
C ARG A 181 -4.91 16.82 14.05
N LEU A 182 -4.91 15.57 14.53
CA LEU A 182 -5.95 15.06 15.43
C LEU A 182 -5.93 15.77 16.79
N GLN A 183 -4.76 16.19 17.28
CA GLN A 183 -4.63 16.95 18.54
C GLN A 183 -5.17 18.39 18.48
N ARG A 184 -5.51 18.91 17.30
CA ARG A 184 -6.10 20.26 17.12
C ARG A 184 -7.63 20.26 17.17
N TYR A 185 -8.24 19.12 17.47
CA TYR A 185 -9.69 18.98 17.68
C TYR A 185 -10.11 19.72 18.96
#